data_AF-A0A0W0R5Q4-F1
#
_entry.id   AF-A0A0W0R5Q4-F1
#
_cell.length_a   1.000
_cell.length_b   1.000
_cell.length_c   1.000
_cell.angle_alpha   90.00
_cell.angle_beta   90.00
_cell.angle_gamma   90.00
#
_symmetry.space_group_name_H-M   'P 1'
#
loop_
_entity.id
_entity.type
_entity.pdbx_description
1 polymer ?
#
loop_
_entity_poly.entity_id
_entity_poly.type
_entity_poly.pdbx_seq_one_letter_code
_entity_poly.pdbx_strand_id
1 'polypeptide(L)' 'MNMKKVIGNRITQARKARGILIKDLAERTGLKATRISNWEQGTRSPGPEEAKILSKELNVAASWLLCLTDNPMGEWLENK' A
#
# COMPACT_ATOMS: atom_id res chain seq x y z
N MET A 1 -9.48 -17.56 1.62
CA MET A 1 -8.45 -16.52 1.82
C MET A 1 -9.14 -15.16 1.88
N ASN A 2 -8.85 -14.31 2.87
CA ASN A 2 -9.54 -13.02 3.06
C ASN A 2 -8.87 -11.94 2.19
N MET A 3 -9.61 -11.31 1.27
CA MET A 3 -9.07 -10.29 0.36
C MET A 3 -8.33 -9.17 1.08
N LYS A 4 -8.85 -8.75 2.25
CA LYS A 4 -8.23 -7.70 3.08
C LYS A 4 -6.84 -8.10 3.56
N LYS A 5 -6.63 -9.38 3.82
CA LYS A 5 -5.34 -9.93 4.24
C LYS A 5 -4.33 -9.92 3.08
N VAL A 6 -4.78 -10.17 1.85
CA VAL A 6 -3.92 -10.12 0.66
C VAL A 6 -3.47 -8.70 0.39
N ILE A 7 -4.40 -7.74 0.43
CA ILE A 7 -4.09 -6.30 0.31
C ILE A 7 -3.09 -5.87 1.39
N GLY A 8 -3.34 -6.26 2.65
CA GLY A 8 -2.42 -5.98 3.76
C GLY A 8 -1.02 -6.52 3.52
N ASN A 9 -0.91 -7.77 3.07
CA ASN A 9 0.37 -8.37 2.73
C ASN A 9 1.09 -7.63 1.60
N ARG A 10 0.39 -7.13 0.57
CA ARG A 10 0.99 -6.34 -0.51
C ARG A 10 1.54 -5.01 -0.01
N ILE A 11 0.81 -4.32 0.87
CA ILE A 11 1.29 -3.09 1.54
C ILE A 11 2.54 -3.37 2.38
N THR A 12 2.53 -4.43 3.22
CA THR A 12 3.69 -4.81 4.02
C THR A 12 4.90 -5.13 3.16
N GLN A 13 4.71 -5.86 2.05
CA GLN A 13 5.79 -6.21 1.12
C GLN A 13 6.40 -4.96 0.50
N ALA A 14 5.59 -4.07 -0.06
CA ALA A 14 6.08 -2.84 -0.70
C ALA A 14 6.77 -1.91 0.32
N ARG A 15 6.22 -1.76 1.53
CA ARG A 15 6.85 -0.98 2.60
C ARG A 15 8.21 -1.55 3.01
N LYS A 16 8.31 -2.87 3.19
CA LYS A 16 9.58 -3.54 3.52
C LYS A 16 10.59 -3.44 2.40
N ALA A 17 10.16 -3.52 1.14
CA ALA A 17 11.03 -3.34 -0.03
C ALA A 17 11.61 -1.92 -0.09
N ARG A 18 10.88 -0.91 0.40
CA ARG A 18 11.38 0.47 0.57
C ARG A 18 12.29 0.66 1.79
N GLY A 19 12.40 -0.35 2.67
CA GLY A 19 13.25 -0.30 3.86
C GLY A 19 12.74 0.61 4.99
N ILE A 20 11.45 0.96 4.98
CA ILE A 20 10.87 1.92 5.93
C ILE A 20 9.93 1.26 6.95
N LEU A 21 9.77 1.86 8.13
CA LEU A 21 8.85 1.43 9.17
C LEU A 21 7.43 2.02 8.93
N ILE A 22 6.44 1.49 9.65
CA ILE A 22 5.06 2.00 9.57
C ILE A 22 5.00 3.49 9.96
N LYS A 23 5.78 3.92 10.96
CA LYS A 23 5.86 5.32 11.38
C LYS A 23 6.43 6.23 10.29
N ASP A 24 7.42 5.75 9.54
CA ASP A 24 8.04 6.53 8.47
C ASP A 24 7.08 6.63 7.28
N LEU A 25 6.38 5.54 6.95
CA LEU A 25 5.33 5.56 5.93
C LEU A 25 4.18 6.50 6.33
N ALA A 26 3.78 6.49 7.60
CA ALA A 26 2.76 7.41 8.13
C ALA A 26 3.17 8.87 7.97
N GLU A 27 4.41 9.21 8.36
CA GLU A 27 4.96 10.56 8.24
C GLU A 27 4.99 11.04 6.79
N ARG A 28 5.47 10.20 5.86
CA ARG A 28 5.60 10.55 4.45
C ARG A 28 4.26 10.67 3.70
N THR A 29 3.27 9.89 4.13
CA THR A 29 1.94 9.88 3.48
C THR A 29 0.93 10.80 4.15
N GLY A 30 1.22 11.32 5.35
CA GLY A 30 0.26 12.01 6.20
C GLY A 30 -0.85 11.11 6.77
N LEU A 31 -0.77 9.80 6.56
CA LEU A 31 -1.74 8.83 7.06
C LEU A 31 -1.38 8.43 8.49
N LYS A 32 -2.39 8.17 9.32
CA LYS A 32 -2.14 7.69 10.70
C LYS A 32 -1.50 6.30 10.67
N ALA A 33 -0.43 6.10 11.44
CA ALA A 33 0.25 4.82 11.61
C ALA A 33 -0.70 3.67 11.98
N THR A 34 -1.74 3.95 12.79
CA THR A 34 -2.79 2.99 13.15
C THR A 34 -3.62 2.54 11.95
N ARG A 35 -3.89 3.41 10.96
CA ARG A 35 -4.58 3.01 9.72
C ARG A 35 -3.71 2.04 8.92
N ILE A 36 -2.43 2.37 8.73
CA ILE A 36 -1.48 1.53 8.02
C ILE A 36 -1.35 0.17 8.70
N SER A 37 -1.19 0.13 10.02
CA SER A 37 -1.15 -1.12 10.79
C SER A 37 -2.41 -1.97 10.60
N ASN A 38 -3.59 -1.35 10.63
CA ASN A 38 -4.86 -2.07 10.41
C ASN A 38 -4.95 -2.67 9.00
N TRP A 39 -4.43 -1.97 7.99
CA TRP A 39 -4.36 -2.49 6.63
C TRP A 39 -3.38 -3.65 6.51
N GLU A 40 -2.15 -3.50 7.01
CA GLU A 40 -1.13 -4.57 6.98
C GLU A 40 -1.59 -5.84 7.73
N GLN A 41 -2.36 -5.69 8.81
CA GLN A 41 -2.95 -6.81 9.54
C GLN A 41 -4.16 -7.43 8.82
N GLY A 42 -4.78 -6.72 7.88
CA GLY A 42 -5.97 -7.14 7.15
C GLY A 42 -7.28 -6.94 7.91
N THR A 43 -7.28 -6.14 8.99
CA THR A 43 -8.49 -5.82 9.79
C THR A 43 -9.38 -4.79 9.07
N ARG A 44 -8.74 -3.96 8.24
CA ARG A 44 -9.35 -2.98 7.34
C ARG A 44 -8.68 -3.05 5.97
N SER A 45 -9.23 -2.32 5.00
CA SER A 45 -8.61 -2.10 3.70
C SER A 45 -8.54 -0.60 3.42
N PRO A 46 -7.52 -0.13 2.67
CA PRO A 46 -7.48 1.24 2.18
C PRO A 46 -8.62 1.48 1.18
N GLY A 47 -9.11 2.72 1.12
CA GLY A 47 -9.97 3.16 0.02
C GLY A 47 -9.14 3.53 -1.21
N PRO A 48 -9.80 3.93 -2.32
CA PRO A 48 -9.11 4.34 -3.55
C PRO A 48 -8.13 5.49 -3.35
N GLU A 49 -8.48 6.50 -2.54
CA GLU A 49 -7.62 7.65 -2.29
C GLU A 49 -6.38 7.29 -1.46
N GLU A 50 -6.53 6.48 -0.40
CA GLU A 50 -5.36 6.00 0.34
C GLU A 50 -4.48 5.08 -0.50
N ALA A 51 -5.07 4.26 -1.37
CA ALA A 51 -4.31 3.42 -2.28
C ALA A 51 -3.45 4.25 -3.25
N LYS A 52 -3.96 5.39 -3.75
CA LYS A 52 -3.17 6.32 -4.58
C LYS A 52 -2.02 6.96 -3.80
N ILE A 53 -2.24 7.37 -2.56
CA ILE A 53 -1.19 7.94 -1.71
C ILE A 53 -0.10 6.90 -1.42
N LEU A 54 -0.50 5.70 -1.00
CA LEU A 54 0.41 4.58 -0.76
C LEU A 54 1.17 4.19 -2.03
N SER A 55 0.50 4.17 -3.18
CA SER A 55 1.10 3.86 -4.48
C SER A 55 2.28 4.80 -4.80
N LYS A 56 2.11 6.11 -4.59
CA LYS A 56 3.17 7.09 -4.80
C LYS A 56 4.34 6.92 -3.85
N GLU A 57 4.07 6.74 -2.55
CA GLU A 57 5.18 6.60 -1.58
C GLU A 57 5.86 5.23 -1.70
N LEU A 58 5.13 4.17 -2.05
CA LEU A 58 5.68 2.82 -2.11
C LEU A 58 6.24 2.43 -3.49
N ASN A 59 6.12 3.31 -4.50
CA ASN A 59 6.53 3.07 -5.89
C ASN A 59 5.95 1.75 -6.45
N VAL A 60 4.64 1.56 -6.29
CA VAL A 60 3.90 0.41 -6.82
C VAL A 60 2.54 0.86 -7.33
N ALA A 61 1.92 0.11 -8.24
CA ALA A 61 0.59 0.43 -8.74
C ALA A 61 -0.49 0.31 -7.65
N ALA A 62 -1.40 1.30 -7.57
CA ALA A 62 -2.57 1.23 -6.69
C ALA A 62 -3.47 0.02 -7.00
N SER A 63 -3.62 -0.32 -8.29
CA SER A 63 -4.35 -1.49 -8.75
C SER A 63 -3.71 -2.79 -8.24
N TRP A 64 -2.38 -2.84 -8.13
CA TRP A 64 -1.70 -3.97 -7.51
C TRP A 64 -1.95 -3.99 -5.99
N LEU A 65 -1.84 -2.87 -5.28
CA LEU A 65 -2.17 -2.84 -3.85
C LEU A 65 -3.59 -3.35 -3.56
N LEU A 66 -4.54 -3.05 -4.43
CA LEU A 66 -5.95 -3.43 -4.31
C LEU A 66 -6.29 -4.81 -4.91
N CYS A 67 -5.30 -5.61 -5.31
CA CYS A 67 -5.50 -6.93 -5.92
C CYS A 67 -6.31 -6.93 -7.23
N LEU A 68 -6.28 -5.83 -7.99
CA LEU A 68 -6.90 -5.71 -9.31
C LEU A 68 -5.98 -6.16 -10.45
N THR A 69 -4.67 -6.29 -10.16
CA THR A 69 -3.66 -6.83 -11.07
C THR A 69 -2.58 -7.56 -10.28
N ASP A 70 -1.88 -8.49 -10.89
CA ASP A 70 -0.72 -9.17 -10.30
C ASP A 70 0.62 -8.51 -10.65
N ASN A 71 0.62 -7.54 -11.56
CA ASN A 71 1.81 -6.77 -11.91
C ASN A 71 2.05 -5.63 -10.89
N PRO A 72 3.14 -5.64 -10.10
CA PRO A 72 3.46 -4.58 -9.13
C PRO A 72 3.59 -3.19 -9.73
N MET A 73 3.95 -3.12 -11.02
CA MET A 73 4.10 -1.86 -11.77
C MET A 73 2.88 -1.51 -12.62
N GLY A 74 1.92 -2.44 -12.81
CA GLY A 74 0.65 -2.28 -13.54
C GLY A 74 0.52 -1.04 -14.45
N GLU A 75 -0.40 -0.14 -14.09
CA GLU A 75 -0.66 1.15 -14.75
C GLU A 75 0.26 2.28 -14.26
N TRP A 76 1.23 1.95 -13.40
CA TRP A 76 2.16 2.92 -12.82
C TRP A 76 3.22 3.28 -13.85
N LEU A 77 2.81 4.09 -14.82
CA LEU A 77 3.71 4.81 -15.70
C LEU A 77 4.21 6.02 -14.91
N GLU A 78 5.46 5.95 -14.49
CA GLU A 78 6.18 7.08 -13.95
C GLU A 78 6.22 8.18 -15.03
N ASN A 79 5.28 9.13 -14.97
CA ASN A 79 5.40 10.37 -15.74
C ASN A 79 6.58 11.13 -15.12
N LYS A 80 7.76 10.90 -15.69
CA LYS A 80 8.97 11.69 -15.45
C LYS A 80 8.73 13.18 -15.68
#